data_AF-A0A9Y3S5G5-F1
#
_entry.id   AF-A0A9Y3S5G5-F1
#
_cell.length_a   1.000
_cell.length_b   1.000
_cell.length_c   1.000
_cell.angle_alpha   90.00
_cell.angle_beta   90.00
_cell.angle_gamma   90.00
#
_symmetry.space_group_name_H-M   'P 1'
#
loop_
_entity.id
_entity.type
_entity.pdbx_description
1 polymer ?
#
loop_
_entity_poly.entity_id
_entity_poly.type
_entity_poly.pdbx_seq_one_letter_code
_entity_poly.pdbx_strand_id
1 'polypeptide(L)'
;LCHRVVDSLCGREPPHRGDYSATWSLQEWLQLLDSLTALFRLAVVNNISDEVVLSQLSDVSSSQAEVVLSVLRAREEEIRCALLDRTNSISSATLQDFDWQLKVTRYFSACSGDII
;
A
#
# COMPACT_ATOMS: atom_id res chain seq x y z
N LEU A 1 -3.11 -4.60 -16.25
CA LEU A 1 -2.05 -4.55 -15.23
C LEU A 1 -2.29 -3.45 -14.19
N CYS A 2 -2.32 -2.16 -14.56
CA CYS A 2 -2.45 -1.04 -13.62
C CYS A 2 -3.60 -1.19 -12.62
N HIS A 3 -4.81 -1.56 -13.06
CA HIS A 3 -5.92 -1.83 -12.14
C HIS A 3 -5.63 -2.91 -11.12
N ARG A 4 -4.94 -4.00 -11.50
CA ARG A 4 -4.58 -5.08 -10.56
C ARG A 4 -3.49 -4.64 -9.56
N VAL A 5 -2.59 -3.74 -9.97
CA VAL A 5 -1.61 -3.11 -9.05
C VAL A 5 -2.34 -2.23 -8.04
N VAL A 6 -3.37 -1.50 -8.47
CA VAL A 6 -4.22 -0.74 -7.55
C VAL A 6 -5.03 -1.67 -6.65
N ASP A 7 -5.54 -2.77 -7.17
CA ASP A 7 -6.25 -3.77 -6.35
C ASP A 7 -5.35 -4.31 -5.23
N SER A 8 -4.06 -4.58 -5.49
CA SER A 8 -3.12 -4.99 -4.44
C SER A 8 -2.84 -3.87 -3.42
N LEU A 9 -2.78 -2.61 -3.86
CA LEU A 9 -2.69 -1.45 -2.95
C LEU A 9 -3.90 -1.36 -2.02
N CYS A 10 -5.08 -1.69 -2.53
CA CYS A 10 -6.34 -1.70 -1.81
C CYS A 10 -6.57 -3.01 -1.00
N GLY A 11 -5.56 -3.88 -0.90
CA GLY A 11 -5.63 -5.11 -0.10
C GLY A 11 -6.34 -6.29 -0.77
N ARG A 12 -6.60 -6.21 -2.08
CA ARG A 12 -7.14 -7.32 -2.89
C ARG A 12 -6.01 -8.15 -3.50
N GLU A 13 -6.38 -9.18 -4.25
CA GLU A 13 -5.44 -10.14 -4.81
C GLU A 13 -4.44 -9.48 -5.79
N PRO A 14 -3.12 -9.70 -5.63
CA PRO A 14 -2.12 -9.12 -6.49
C PRO A 14 -2.11 -9.75 -7.89
N PRO A 15 -1.54 -9.07 -8.90
CA PRO A 15 -1.46 -9.61 -10.24
C PRO A 15 -0.64 -10.91 -10.26
N HIS A 16 -1.28 -11.97 -10.76
CA HIS A 16 -0.67 -13.29 -10.85
C HIS A 16 0.45 -13.31 -11.91
N ARG A 17 1.64 -13.79 -11.52
CA ARG A 17 2.81 -13.86 -12.41
C ARG A 17 2.56 -14.69 -13.66
N GLY A 18 1.80 -15.78 -13.55
CA GLY A 18 1.56 -16.72 -14.66
C GLY A 18 1.03 -16.03 -15.91
N ASP A 19 0.18 -15.02 -15.72
CA ASP A 19 -0.50 -14.27 -16.78
C ASP A 19 0.47 -13.42 -17.63
N TYR A 20 1.68 -13.16 -17.13
CA TYR A 20 2.66 -12.23 -17.74
C TYR A 20 4.04 -12.86 -17.98
N SER A 21 4.18 -14.16 -17.69
CA SER A 21 5.44 -14.90 -17.79
C SER A 21 6.05 -14.96 -19.20
N ALA A 22 5.25 -14.71 -20.23
CA ALA A 22 5.70 -14.66 -21.63
C ALA A 22 6.26 -13.29 -22.06
N THR A 23 5.93 -12.22 -21.33
CA THR A 23 6.26 -10.83 -21.73
C THR A 23 7.42 -10.26 -20.94
N TRP A 24 7.53 -10.60 -19.65
CA TRP A 24 8.56 -10.06 -18.76
C TRP A 24 9.28 -11.18 -18.01
N SER A 25 10.59 -10.98 -17.80
CA SER A 25 11.34 -11.79 -16.85
C SER A 25 10.84 -11.55 -15.42
N LEU A 26 11.15 -12.46 -14.49
CA LEU A 26 10.76 -12.30 -13.08
C LEU A 26 11.28 -10.97 -12.49
N GLN A 27 12.51 -10.60 -12.83
CA GLN A 27 13.13 -9.39 -12.30
C GLN A 27 12.46 -8.13 -12.85
N GLU A 28 12.25 -8.05 -14.16
CA GLU A 28 11.55 -6.92 -14.79
C GLU A 28 10.12 -6.80 -14.27
N TRP A 29 9.43 -7.93 -14.08
CA TRP A 29 8.09 -7.96 -13.53
C TRP A 29 8.02 -7.38 -12.12
N LEU A 30 8.93 -7.81 -11.23
CA LEU A 30 8.99 -7.29 -9.85
C LEU A 30 9.32 -5.79 -9.84
N GLN A 31 10.31 -5.38 -10.63
CA GLN A 31 10.69 -3.96 -10.75
C GLN A 31 9.54 -3.10 -11.28
N LEU A 32 8.80 -3.59 -12.28
CA LEU A 32 7.64 -2.91 -12.83
C LEU A 32 6.52 -2.77 -11.79
N LEU A 33 6.20 -3.85 -11.06
CA LEU A 33 5.19 -3.82 -10.00
C LEU A 33 5.58 -2.86 -8.87
N ASP A 34 6.83 -2.89 -8.41
CA ASP A 34 7.32 -2.01 -7.36
C ASP A 34 7.29 -0.55 -7.81
N SER A 35 7.71 -0.27 -9.04
CA SER A 35 7.73 1.09 -9.60
C SER A 35 6.31 1.66 -9.74
N LEU A 36 5.37 0.88 -10.27
CA LEU A 36 3.97 1.29 -10.37
C LEU A 36 3.33 1.49 -8.99
N THR A 37 3.60 0.59 -8.06
CA THR A 37 3.09 0.66 -6.68
C THR A 37 3.62 1.93 -5.99
N ALA A 38 4.91 2.22 -6.12
CA ALA A 38 5.54 3.41 -5.57
C ALA A 38 4.96 4.69 -6.20
N LEU A 39 4.78 4.71 -7.53
CA LEU A 39 4.22 5.84 -8.25
C LEU A 39 2.79 6.15 -7.80
N PHE A 40 1.90 5.14 -7.75
CA PHE A 40 0.52 5.34 -7.30
C PHE A 40 0.47 5.81 -5.84
N ARG A 41 1.30 5.26 -4.95
CA ARG A 41 1.39 5.72 -3.56
C ARG A 41 1.85 7.17 -3.47
N LEU A 42 2.95 7.52 -4.14
CA LEU A 42 3.52 8.87 -4.10
C LEU A 42 2.58 9.91 -4.67
N ALA A 43 1.89 9.59 -5.77
CA ALA A 43 0.93 10.49 -6.39
C ALA A 43 -0.24 10.82 -5.47
N VAL A 44 -0.83 9.80 -4.83
CA VAL A 44 -1.99 9.97 -3.92
C VAL A 44 -1.57 10.62 -2.60
N VAL A 45 -0.43 10.23 -2.02
CA VAL A 45 0.03 10.76 -0.72
C VAL A 45 0.44 12.23 -0.83
N ASN A 46 1.14 12.61 -1.90
CA ASN A 46 1.63 13.98 -2.07
C ASN A 46 0.66 14.85 -2.90
N ASN A 47 -0.49 14.32 -3.31
CA ASN A 47 -1.46 15.01 -4.17
C ASN A 47 -0.79 15.66 -5.40
N ILE A 48 0.08 14.89 -6.06
CA ILE A 48 0.94 15.36 -7.15
C ILE A 48 0.07 15.67 -8.37
N SER A 49 0.35 16.78 -9.05
CA SER A 49 -0.39 17.13 -10.27
C SER A 49 -0.13 16.15 -11.42
N ASP A 50 -1.11 15.99 -12.29
CA ASP A 50 -1.03 15.10 -13.45
C ASP A 50 0.18 15.40 -14.34
N GLU A 51 0.55 16.67 -14.48
CA GLU A 51 1.71 17.11 -15.27
C GLU A 51 3.03 16.55 -14.73
N VAL A 52 3.16 16.46 -13.41
CA VAL A 52 4.34 15.92 -12.74
C VAL A 52 4.34 14.39 -12.77
N VAL A 53 3.17 13.75 -12.75
CA VAL A 53 3.07 12.30 -12.97
C VAL A 53 3.47 11.94 -14.40
N LEU A 54 3.01 12.71 -15.39
CA LEU A 54 3.40 12.53 -16.79
C LEU A 54 4.88 12.78 -17.03
N SER A 55 5.49 13.76 -16.33
CA SER A 55 6.93 14.00 -16.44
C SER A 55 7.76 12.86 -15.86
N GLN A 56 7.31 12.21 -14.79
CA GLN A 56 7.95 10.99 -14.28
C GLN A 56 7.78 9.77 -15.20
N LEU A 57 6.80 9.82 -16.09
CA LEU A 57 6.55 8.78 -17.10
C LEU A 57 7.09 9.18 -18.48
N SER A 58 7.97 10.19 -18.58
CA SER A 58 8.53 10.67 -19.85
C SER A 58 9.28 9.60 -20.64
N ASP A 59 9.84 8.62 -19.94
CA ASP A 59 10.59 7.50 -20.52
C ASP A 59 9.66 6.43 -21.12
N VAL A 60 8.36 6.52 -20.86
CA VAL A 60 7.33 5.59 -21.33
C VAL A 60 6.53 6.24 -22.45
N SER A 61 6.03 5.45 -23.41
CA SER A 61 5.20 5.98 -24.49
C SER A 61 3.98 6.76 -23.95
N SER A 62 3.63 7.87 -24.59
CA SER A 62 2.53 8.75 -24.17
C SER A 62 1.20 8.01 -23.95
N SER A 63 0.90 7.01 -24.79
CA SER A 63 -0.30 6.18 -24.66
C SER A 63 -0.33 5.36 -23.36
N GLN A 64 0.81 4.84 -22.93
CA GLN A 64 0.93 4.10 -21.66
C GLN A 64 0.83 5.05 -20.47
N ALA A 65 1.44 6.23 -20.57
CA ALA A 65 1.37 7.25 -19.53
C ALA A 65 -0.07 7.71 -19.29
N GLU A 66 -0.86 7.94 -20.34
CA GLU A 66 -2.28 8.28 -20.22
C GLU A 66 -3.11 7.17 -19.56
N VAL A 67 -2.82 5.89 -19.87
CA VAL A 67 -3.51 4.76 -19.23
C VAL A 67 -3.22 4.73 -17.74
N VAL A 68 -1.96 4.92 -17.33
CA VAL A 68 -1.58 4.98 -15.91
C VAL A 68 -2.29 6.14 -15.21
N LEU A 69 -2.30 7.31 -15.84
CA LEU A 69 -2.96 8.51 -15.31
C LEU A 69 -4.48 8.34 -15.18
N SER A 70 -5.12 7.73 -16.18
CA SER A 70 -6.55 7.43 -16.17
C SER A 70 -6.92 6.51 -15.01
N VAL A 71 -6.11 5.47 -14.78
CA VAL A 71 -6.32 4.55 -13.65
C VAL A 71 -6.09 5.24 -12.31
N LEU A 72 -5.04 6.06 -12.19
CA LEU A 72 -4.76 6.84 -10.99
C LEU A 72 -5.96 7.73 -10.63
N ARG A 73 -6.44 8.56 -11.57
CA ARG A 73 -7.58 9.46 -11.35
C ARG A 73 -8.86 8.71 -10.99
N ALA A 74 -9.13 7.59 -11.66
CA ALA A 74 -10.34 6.81 -11.42
C ALA A 74 -10.36 6.09 -10.06
N ARG A 75 -9.20 5.80 -9.48
CA ARG A 75 -9.06 4.99 -8.25
C ARG A 75 -8.36 5.73 -7.11
N GLU A 76 -8.11 7.03 -7.25
CA GLU A 76 -7.38 7.87 -6.29
C GLU A 76 -7.97 7.76 -4.88
N GLU A 77 -9.28 7.95 -4.78
CA GLU A 77 -10.01 7.92 -3.52
C GLU A 77 -9.95 6.55 -2.84
N GLU A 78 -9.99 5.46 -3.61
CA GLU A 78 -9.90 4.10 -3.08
C GLU A 78 -8.49 3.80 -2.56
N ILE A 79 -7.45 4.26 -3.26
CA ILE A 79 -6.06 4.16 -2.80
C ILE A 79 -5.89 4.98 -1.53
N ARG A 80 -6.40 6.21 -1.49
CA ARG A 80 -6.33 7.10 -0.34
C ARG A 80 -6.96 6.47 0.89
N CYS A 81 -8.18 5.95 0.77
CA CYS A 81 -8.88 5.24 1.85
C CYS A 81 -8.10 4.01 2.31
N ALA A 82 -7.61 3.16 1.40
CA ALA A 82 -6.82 1.98 1.77
C ALA A 82 -5.51 2.33 2.50
N LEU A 83 -4.83 3.41 2.10
CA LEU A 83 -3.62 3.90 2.78
C LEU A 83 -3.92 4.45 4.18
N LEU A 84 -5.03 5.17 4.33
CA LEU A 84 -5.49 5.67 5.63
C LEU A 84 -5.93 4.54 6.56
N ASP A 85 -6.72 3.59 6.06
CA ASP A 85 -7.18 2.43 6.83
C ASP A 85 -6.02 1.59 7.34
N ARG A 86 -4.96 1.43 6.53
CA ARG A 86 -3.74 0.74 6.96
C ARG A 86 -3.03 1.50 8.09
N THR A 87 -2.93 2.83 8.00
CA THR A 87 -2.36 3.67 9.06
C THR A 87 -3.21 3.60 10.34
N ASN A 88 -4.53 3.66 10.21
CA ASN A 88 -5.46 3.56 11.33
C ASN A 88 -5.45 2.18 11.99
N SER A 89 -5.34 1.11 11.20
CA SER A 89 -5.21 -0.26 11.71
C SER A 89 -3.91 -0.46 12.47
N ILE A 90 -2.80 0.14 12.03
CA ILE A 90 -1.52 0.11 12.76
C ILE A 90 -1.65 0.83 14.11
N SER A 91 -2.26 2.02 14.11
CA SER A 91 -2.51 2.79 15.35
C SER A 91 -3.42 2.03 16.32
N SER A 92 -4.46 1.36 15.82
CA SER A 92 -5.38 0.57 16.64
C SER A 92 -4.73 -0.68 17.25
N ALA A 93 -3.94 -1.41 16.46
CA ALA A 93 -3.18 -2.58 16.94
C ALA A 93 -2.16 -2.18 18.02
N THR A 94 -1.45 -1.06 17.81
CA THR A 94 -0.47 -0.54 18.77
C THR A 94 -1.14 -0.14 20.10
N LEU A 95 -2.32 0.49 20.05
CA LEU A 95 -3.07 0.86 21.26
C LEU A 95 -3.62 -0.37 22.02
N GLN A 96 -4.12 -1.38 21.32
CA GLN A 96 -4.49 -2.65 21.95
C GLN A 96 -3.28 -3.36 22.55
N ASP A 97 -2.12 -3.21 21.91
CA ASP A 97 -0.87 -3.77 22.41
C ASP A 97 -0.44 -3.16 23.76
N PHE A 98 -0.57 -1.84 23.89
CA PHE A 98 -0.38 -1.16 25.16
C PHE A 98 -1.39 -1.63 26.22
N ASP A 99 -2.66 -1.79 25.85
CA ASP A 99 -3.71 -2.19 26.78
C ASP A 99 -3.51 -3.61 27.34
N TRP A 100 -3.00 -4.56 26.53
CA TRP A 100 -2.67 -5.89 27.08
C TRP A 100 -1.45 -5.84 27.99
N GLN A 101 -0.41 -5.07 27.64
CA GLN A 101 0.76 -4.92 28.50
C GLN A 101 0.38 -4.33 29.86
N LEU A 102 -0.52 -3.34 29.86
CA LEU A 102 -1.02 -2.69 31.07
C LEU A 102 -1.85 -3.65 31.93
N LYS A 103 -2.70 -4.49 31.30
CA LYS A 103 -3.48 -5.54 31.99
C LYS A 103 -2.56 -6.58 32.62
N VAL A 104 -1.62 -7.15 31.86
CA VAL A 104 -0.70 -8.20 32.34
C VAL A 104 0.17 -7.72 33.50
N THR A 105 0.67 -6.48 33.45
CA THR A 105 1.48 -5.90 34.52
C THR A 105 0.68 -5.72 35.82
N ARG A 106 -0.62 -5.38 35.73
CA ARG A 106 -1.51 -5.31 36.90
C ARG A 106 -1.77 -6.67 37.55
N TYR A 107 -1.94 -7.73 36.75
CA TYR A 107 -2.12 -9.08 37.29
C TYR A 107 -0.84 -9.61 37.95
N PHE A 108 0.34 -9.30 37.41
CA PHE A 108 1.62 -9.69 38.02
C PHE A 108 1.90 -9.00 39.36
N SER A 109 1.50 -7.73 39.52
CA SER A 109 1.63 -7.01 40.79
C SER A 109 0.65 -7.50 41.87
N ALA A 110 -0.51 -8.03 41.49
CA ALA A 110 -1.51 -8.53 42.42
C ALA A 110 -1.13 -9.93 42.99
N CYS A 111 -0.47 -10.77 42.20
CA CYS A 111 -0.09 -12.13 42.63
C CYS A 111 1.23 -12.20 43.44
N SER A 112 2.01 -11.12 43.52
CA SER A 112 3.25 -11.05 44.33
C SER A 112 3.04 -10.46 45.74
N GLY A 113 1.79 -10.15 46.13
CA GLY A 113 1.46 -9.52 47.41
C GLY A 113 1.10 -10.48 48.56
N ASP A 114 0.86 -11.76 48.29
CA ASP A 114 0.35 -12.72 49.29
C ASP A 114 1.41 -13.75 49.73
N ILE A 115 2.63 -13.29 50.06
CA ILE A 115 3.59 -14.05 50.86
C ILE A 115 4.08 -13.14 52.01
N ILE A 116 3.26 -13.04 53.06
CA ILE A 116 3.70 -12.86 54.45
C ILE A 116 2.98 -13.91 55.29
#